data_AF-A0A0B2VCT7-F1
#
_entry.id   AF-A0A0B2VCT7-F1
#
_cell.length_a   1.000
_cell.length_b   1.000
_cell.length_c   1.000
_cell.angle_alpha   90.00
_cell.angle_beta   90.00
_cell.angle_gamma   90.00
#
_symmetry.space_group_name_H-M   'P 1'
#
loop_
_entity.id
_entity.type
_entity.pdbx_description
1 polymer ?
#
loop_
_entity_poly.entity_id
_entity_poly.type
_entity_poly.pdbx_seq_one_letter_code
_entity_poly.pdbx_strand_id
1 'polypeptide(L)'
;GFWYDVSLQFLKVSCFFVLFFLTLGSAAVAKSTFLLMTSAIGWGGHNMTICNDKIPEGQLNTVRIEQQHVVKWIWAVYLSLCAPEVICFVRSLHRSLFRNVKRPTLLQFIVVFLVESLHAVGVGILVFRIFPDLDAVTASMLTNALCFAPCILSLVSRKPSKIAMLLIVFDIGCIAAQSTGFWAWPAFTRSLHKHAWALPIALMLISLAWWPNFVHPQSMFPPIRALANFAITLSERRSKTYVFVSVWKCFIYLLSIFLFISTRMPLEQLLQSDPFGEKLITITARNLNQTQINKFYARMKEIETSDIYDDMFGSNAAAVIADQGEDEALMSGVEAENVGNTNDIVEKNTIARRFRRFIEQPEESISAYNIFDDYVELNQFTSPYDALWIVLVQVAAVVLCYHSSKFACKVMIQRIGFALPMFLAVPTTVLLLSSVCTQRQSDSCYMTSLLSKELFWRCHGRSYSFSDFLLSPQTWIWFCWLISQFWITIHLWMPQHERLAKTEKLFILSSYNGAFVDQALAFSRRRDDKVKIRAEDLELDGEDTSTYETISGISQTKTPPSVCSASSSKVEAGLIKLGIDETLNQ
;
A
#
# COMPACT_ATOMS: atom_id res chain seq x y z
N GLY A 1 41.93 -13.28 -11.27
CA GLY A 1 43.07 -12.39 -10.95
C GLY A 1 42.68 -11.67 -9.70
N PHE A 2 43.50 -11.71 -8.65
CA PHE A 2 43.09 -11.41 -7.26
C PHE A 2 42.13 -10.21 -7.12
N TRP A 3 42.45 -9.07 -7.74
CA TRP A 3 41.61 -7.86 -7.71
C TRP A 3 40.23 -8.02 -8.34
N TYR A 4 40.12 -8.79 -9.43
CA TYR A 4 38.84 -9.13 -10.06
C TYR A 4 37.98 -10.00 -9.14
N ASP A 5 38.58 -11.00 -8.49
CA ASP A 5 37.87 -11.93 -7.62
C ASP A 5 37.39 -11.23 -6.34
N VAL A 6 38.23 -10.36 -5.77
CA VAL A 6 37.88 -9.49 -4.63
C VAL A 6 36.79 -8.48 -5.00
N SER A 7 36.89 -7.82 -6.16
CA SER A 7 35.88 -6.87 -6.64
C SER A 7 34.52 -7.57 -6.84
N LEU A 8 34.52 -8.78 -7.38
CA LEU A 8 33.30 -9.56 -7.60
C LEU A 8 32.67 -10.04 -6.29
N GLN A 9 33.48 -10.38 -5.27
CA GLN A 9 32.98 -10.67 -3.93
C GLN A 9 32.39 -9.43 -3.26
N PHE A 10 33.06 -8.28 -3.33
CA PHE A 10 32.57 -7.03 -2.78
C PHE A 10 31.24 -6.61 -3.43
N LEU A 11 31.14 -6.71 -4.76
CA LEU A 11 29.92 -6.40 -5.50
C LEU A 11 28.75 -7.32 -5.10
N LYS A 12 29.01 -8.62 -4.87
CA LYS A 12 27.99 -9.55 -4.34
C LYS A 12 27.51 -9.14 -2.95
N VAL A 13 28.43 -8.89 -2.02
CA VAL A 13 28.11 -8.47 -0.65
C VAL A 13 27.33 -7.16 -0.64
N SER A 14 27.79 -6.16 -1.40
CA SER A 14 27.09 -4.89 -1.56
C SER A 14 25.69 -5.07 -2.12
N CYS A 15 25.52 -5.91 -3.16
CA CYS A 15 24.22 -6.21 -3.75
C CYS A 15 23.25 -6.86 -2.73
N PHE A 16 23.74 -7.74 -1.84
CA PHE A 16 22.92 -8.31 -0.76
C PHE A 16 22.35 -7.23 0.15
N PHE A 17 23.20 -6.32 0.65
CA PHE A 17 22.77 -5.25 1.54
C PHE A 17 21.83 -4.26 0.85
N VAL A 18 22.19 -3.80 -0.36
CA VAL A 18 21.37 -2.85 -1.13
C VAL A 18 19.99 -3.43 -1.38
N LEU A 19 19.88 -4.67 -1.88
CA LEU A 19 18.58 -5.27 -2.16
C LEU A 19 17.77 -5.56 -0.89
N PHE A 20 18.42 -5.94 0.21
CA PHE A 20 17.76 -6.13 1.49
C PHE A 20 17.10 -4.84 1.98
N PHE A 21 17.87 -3.76 2.12
CA PHE A 21 17.36 -2.48 2.63
C PHE A 21 16.38 -1.82 1.66
N LEU A 22 16.65 -1.89 0.35
CA LEU A 22 15.75 -1.35 -0.65
C LEU A 22 14.39 -2.04 -0.61
N THR A 23 14.37 -3.37 -0.51
CA THR A 23 13.13 -4.15 -0.49
C THR A 23 12.38 -3.99 0.84
N LEU A 24 13.08 -4.06 1.98
CA LEU A 24 12.46 -3.89 3.29
C LEU A 24 11.93 -2.47 3.50
N GLY A 25 12.75 -1.46 3.17
CA GLY A 25 12.40 -0.05 3.31
C GLY A 25 11.22 0.33 2.42
N SER A 26 11.23 -0.06 1.14
CA SER A 26 10.12 0.21 0.24
C SER A 26 8.83 -0.52 0.64
N ALA A 27 8.90 -1.76 1.13
CA ALA A 27 7.74 -2.47 1.67
C ALA A 27 7.15 -1.77 2.91
N ALA A 28 8.00 -1.34 3.84
CA ALA A 28 7.58 -0.64 5.06
C ALA A 28 6.96 0.72 4.75
N VAL A 29 7.58 1.52 3.86
CA VAL A 29 7.03 2.82 3.42
C VAL A 29 5.69 2.64 2.72
N ALA A 30 5.58 1.69 1.79
CA ALA A 30 4.35 1.41 1.06
C ALA A 30 3.20 1.03 1.99
N LYS A 31 3.45 0.16 2.97
CA LYS A 31 2.43 -0.27 3.95
C LYS A 31 2.09 0.84 4.92
N SER A 32 3.09 1.55 5.45
CA SER A 32 2.86 2.63 6.44
C SER A 32 2.02 3.75 5.83
N THR A 33 2.43 4.27 4.67
CA THR A 33 1.70 5.36 3.99
C THR A 33 0.27 4.97 3.65
N PHE A 34 0.05 3.75 3.13
CA PHE A 34 -1.29 3.25 2.85
C PHE A 34 -2.17 3.17 4.11
N LEU A 35 -1.65 2.58 5.20
CA LEU A 35 -2.40 2.45 6.45
C LEU A 35 -2.69 3.79 7.11
N LEU A 36 -1.76 4.74 7.04
CA LEU A 36 -1.96 6.11 7.53
C LEU A 36 -3.08 6.82 6.78
N MET A 37 -3.11 6.73 5.43
CA MET A 37 -4.22 7.28 4.64
C MET A 37 -5.56 6.64 5.03
N THR A 38 -5.60 5.32 5.26
CA THR A 38 -6.85 4.67 5.69
C THR A 38 -7.28 5.06 7.09
N SER A 39 -6.34 5.26 8.02
CA SER A 39 -6.64 5.73 9.39
C SER A 39 -7.14 7.18 9.40
N ALA A 40 -6.65 8.02 8.48
CA ALA A 40 -7.13 9.39 8.30
C ALA A 40 -8.62 9.46 7.91
N ILE A 41 -9.13 8.45 7.20
CA ILE A 41 -10.57 8.33 6.87
C ILE A 41 -11.43 8.26 8.15
N GLY A 42 -10.89 7.72 9.25
CA GLY A 42 -11.59 7.56 10.52
C GLY A 42 -11.80 8.83 11.35
N TRP A 43 -11.21 9.96 10.96
CA TRP A 43 -11.16 11.15 11.80
C TRP A 43 -12.29 12.15 11.58
N GLY A 44 -13.17 11.90 10.61
CA GLY A 44 -14.32 12.78 10.36
C GLY A 44 -15.21 12.93 11.61
N GLY A 45 -15.43 14.17 12.03
CA GLY A 45 -16.22 14.54 13.21
C GLY A 45 -15.48 14.51 14.55
N HIS A 46 -14.18 14.20 14.57
CA HIS A 46 -13.38 14.09 15.79
C HIS A 46 -12.40 15.27 15.96
N ASN A 47 -12.05 15.55 17.22
CA ASN A 47 -11.06 16.57 17.57
C ASN A 47 -9.68 15.92 17.73
N MET A 48 -8.67 16.49 17.10
CA MET A 48 -7.28 15.98 17.10
C MET A 48 -6.33 17.05 17.64
N THR A 49 -5.31 16.62 18.38
CA THR A 49 -4.22 17.51 18.83
C THR A 49 -3.19 17.67 17.72
N ILE A 50 -2.81 18.92 17.43
CA ILE A 50 -1.81 19.27 16.41
C ILE A 50 -0.56 19.88 17.08
N CYS A 51 0.47 20.16 16.27
CA CYS A 51 1.67 20.83 16.74
C CYS A 51 1.34 22.21 17.34
N ASN A 52 2.06 22.57 18.41
CA ASN A 52 1.87 23.83 19.11
C ASN A 52 2.56 25.02 18.41
N ASP A 53 3.06 24.84 17.18
CA ASP A 53 3.73 25.88 16.39
C ASP A 53 2.78 27.00 15.96
N LYS A 54 1.50 26.68 15.72
CA LYS A 54 0.50 27.62 15.22
C LYS A 54 0.00 28.63 16.26
N ILE A 55 -0.27 28.15 17.48
CA ILE A 55 -0.65 28.97 18.63
C ILE A 55 0.27 28.59 19.81
N PRO A 56 1.49 29.13 19.87
CA PRO A 56 2.46 28.82 20.93
C PRO A 56 2.07 29.38 22.31
N GLU A 57 1.09 30.28 22.38
CA GLU A 57 0.52 30.76 23.65
C GLU A 57 -0.25 29.67 24.38
N GLY A 58 -0.82 28.70 23.65
CA GLY A 58 -1.60 27.61 24.20
C GLY A 58 -0.72 26.43 24.62
N GLN A 59 -1.19 25.66 25.62
CA GLN A 59 -0.55 24.39 25.97
C GLN A 59 -0.83 23.28 24.96
N LEU A 60 -2.00 23.31 24.31
CA LEU A 60 -2.44 22.30 23.35
C LEU A 60 -3.29 22.96 22.27
N ASN A 61 -2.91 22.73 21.01
CA ASN A 61 -3.69 23.13 19.85
C ASN A 61 -4.54 21.96 19.37
N THR A 62 -5.83 22.20 19.19
CA THR A 62 -6.79 21.17 18.76
C THR A 62 -7.56 21.61 17.53
N VAL A 63 -7.69 20.71 16.56
CA VAL A 63 -8.46 20.93 15.32
C VAL A 63 -9.63 19.97 15.30
N ARG A 64 -10.83 20.48 14.98
CA ARG A 64 -11.99 19.65 14.69
C ARG A 64 -11.96 19.28 13.21
N ILE A 65 -11.80 17.99 12.92
CA ILE A 65 -11.73 17.51 11.54
C ILE A 65 -13.15 17.25 11.04
N GLU A 66 -13.63 18.10 10.16
CA GLU A 66 -14.90 17.89 9.46
C GLU A 66 -14.82 16.81 8.38
N GLN A 67 -15.98 16.30 7.97
CA GLN A 67 -16.10 15.26 6.95
C GLN A 67 -15.51 15.69 5.60
N GLN A 68 -15.60 16.99 5.26
CA GLN A 68 -15.04 17.55 4.03
C GLN A 68 -13.52 17.43 3.91
N HIS A 69 -12.78 17.50 5.02
CA HIS A 69 -11.31 17.36 5.01
C HIS A 69 -10.86 15.92 4.78
N VAL A 70 -11.75 14.95 5.05
CA VAL A 70 -11.41 13.53 5.02
C VAL A 70 -11.54 12.94 3.61
N VAL A 71 -12.39 13.53 2.77
CA VAL A 71 -12.68 13.06 1.41
C VAL A 71 -11.42 12.88 0.56
N LYS A 72 -10.44 13.77 0.71
CA LYS A 72 -9.16 13.66 0.00
C LYS A 72 -8.45 12.34 0.24
N TRP A 73 -8.51 11.83 1.48
CA TRP A 73 -7.91 10.54 1.86
C TRP A 73 -8.68 9.35 1.27
N ILE A 74 -10.00 9.47 1.11
CA ILE A 74 -10.86 8.44 0.51
C ILE A 74 -10.46 8.24 -0.97
N TRP A 75 -10.37 9.35 -1.71
CA TRP A 75 -9.93 9.32 -3.10
C TRP A 75 -8.44 8.96 -3.24
N ALA A 76 -7.58 9.38 -2.31
CA ALA A 76 -6.18 8.97 -2.28
C ALA A 76 -6.03 7.45 -2.13
N VAL A 77 -6.75 6.84 -1.19
CA VAL A 77 -6.75 5.37 -0.99
C VAL A 77 -7.29 4.65 -2.24
N TYR A 78 -8.34 5.19 -2.87
CA TYR A 78 -8.85 4.66 -4.14
C TYR A 78 -7.79 4.66 -5.25
N LEU A 79 -7.08 5.78 -5.42
CA LEU A 79 -6.01 5.92 -6.42
C LEU A 79 -4.87 4.94 -6.13
N SER A 80 -4.44 4.79 -4.88
CA SER A 80 -3.43 3.81 -4.46
C SER A 80 -3.84 2.36 -4.71
N LEU A 81 -5.13 2.02 -4.52
CA LEU A 81 -5.66 0.68 -4.84
C LEU A 81 -5.72 0.42 -6.35
N CYS A 82 -6.08 1.44 -7.14
CA CYS A 82 -6.24 1.32 -8.59
C CYS A 82 -4.89 1.33 -9.34
N ALA A 83 -3.86 2.01 -8.84
CA ALA A 83 -2.58 2.14 -9.54
C ALA A 83 -1.95 0.79 -9.97
N PRO A 84 -1.83 -0.24 -9.11
CA PRO A 84 -1.36 -1.57 -9.51
C PRO A 84 -2.23 -2.25 -10.59
N GLU A 85 -3.55 -2.05 -10.52
CA GLU A 85 -4.51 -2.63 -11.46
C GLU A 85 -4.43 -1.93 -12.83
N VAL A 86 -4.23 -0.60 -12.86
CA VAL A 86 -3.97 0.16 -14.09
C VAL A 86 -2.64 -0.28 -14.72
N ILE A 87 -1.58 -0.45 -13.92
CA ILE A 87 -0.31 -1.00 -14.42
C ILE A 87 -0.52 -2.42 -14.98
N CYS A 88 -1.33 -3.23 -14.30
CA CYS A 88 -1.69 -4.58 -14.78
C CYS A 88 -2.46 -4.54 -16.10
N PHE A 89 -3.43 -3.65 -16.22
CA PHE A 89 -4.22 -3.41 -17.41
C PHE A 89 -3.31 -3.09 -18.60
N VAL A 90 -2.45 -2.07 -18.47
CA VAL A 90 -1.55 -1.64 -19.55
C VAL A 90 -0.62 -2.77 -19.98
N ARG A 91 -0.02 -3.49 -19.04
CA ARG A 91 0.87 -4.64 -19.34
C ARG A 91 0.13 -5.78 -20.02
N SER A 92 -1.09 -6.08 -19.55
CA SER A 92 -1.92 -7.17 -20.07
C SER A 92 -2.46 -6.84 -21.46
N LEU A 93 -2.87 -5.58 -21.67
CA LEU A 93 -3.35 -5.06 -22.95
C LEU A 93 -2.23 -5.09 -24.00
N HIS A 94 -1.06 -4.52 -23.68
CA HIS A 94 0.11 -4.57 -24.55
C HIS A 94 0.44 -6.02 -24.94
N ARG A 95 0.50 -6.94 -23.97
CA ARG A 95 0.77 -8.34 -24.28
C ARG A 95 -0.33 -9.00 -25.12
N SER A 96 -1.59 -8.66 -24.88
CA SER A 96 -2.72 -9.23 -25.64
C SER A 96 -2.78 -8.73 -27.08
N LEU A 97 -2.34 -7.49 -27.34
CA LEU A 97 -2.34 -6.89 -28.68
C LEU A 97 -1.13 -7.34 -29.51
N PHE A 98 0.06 -7.40 -28.90
CA PHE A 98 1.31 -7.63 -29.63
C PHE A 98 1.85 -9.07 -29.55
N ARG A 99 1.29 -9.94 -28.71
CA ARG A 99 1.71 -11.35 -28.62
C ARG A 99 0.57 -12.31 -28.88
N ASN A 100 0.90 -13.45 -29.49
CA ASN A 100 -0.02 -14.55 -29.76
C ASN A 100 -0.34 -15.35 -28.48
N VAL A 101 -1.20 -14.80 -27.62
CA VAL A 101 -1.67 -15.48 -26.41
C VAL A 101 -2.93 -16.31 -26.69
N LYS A 102 -2.99 -17.54 -26.20
CA LYS A 102 -4.19 -18.40 -26.30
C LYS A 102 -5.39 -17.78 -25.60
N ARG A 103 -6.60 -17.90 -26.17
CA ARG A 103 -7.84 -17.39 -25.56
C ARG A 103 -8.27 -18.30 -24.39
N PRO A 104 -8.73 -17.75 -23.24
CA PRO A 104 -9.26 -18.53 -22.14
C PRO A 104 -10.55 -19.26 -22.57
N THR A 105 -10.82 -20.43 -21.99
CA THR A 105 -12.15 -21.03 -22.10
C THR A 105 -13.15 -20.23 -21.27
N LEU A 106 -14.45 -20.34 -21.57
CA LEU A 106 -15.50 -19.63 -20.82
C LEU A 106 -15.43 -19.96 -19.32
N LEU A 107 -15.25 -21.24 -18.97
CA LEU A 107 -15.09 -21.68 -17.58
C LEU A 107 -13.87 -21.05 -16.90
N GLN A 108 -12.72 -21.03 -17.59
CA GLN A 108 -11.50 -20.40 -17.06
C GLN A 108 -11.70 -18.91 -16.79
N PHE A 109 -12.37 -18.22 -17.72
CA PHE A 109 -12.70 -16.81 -17.55
C PHE A 109 -13.62 -16.59 -16.35
N ILE A 110 -14.72 -17.33 -16.24
CA ILE A 110 -15.70 -17.20 -15.14
C ILE A 110 -15.05 -17.45 -13.78
N VAL A 111 -14.21 -18.49 -13.64
CA VAL A 111 -13.55 -18.79 -12.37
C VAL A 111 -12.59 -17.68 -11.96
N VAL A 112 -11.76 -17.17 -12.89
CA VAL A 112 -10.85 -16.05 -12.58
C VAL A 112 -11.62 -14.79 -12.26
N PHE A 113 -12.65 -14.47 -13.04
CA PHE A 113 -13.49 -13.30 -12.84
C PHE A 113 -14.16 -13.33 -11.46
N LEU A 114 -14.73 -14.47 -11.06
CA LEU A 114 -15.38 -14.63 -9.77
C LEU A 114 -14.38 -14.53 -8.60
N VAL A 115 -13.25 -15.24 -8.67
CA VAL A 115 -12.24 -15.22 -7.60
C VAL A 115 -11.64 -13.81 -7.43
N GLU A 116 -11.31 -13.13 -8.53
CA GLU A 116 -10.75 -11.78 -8.47
C GLU A 116 -11.80 -10.74 -8.03
N SER A 117 -13.07 -10.94 -8.37
CA SER A 117 -14.19 -10.12 -7.85
C SER A 117 -14.34 -10.28 -6.35
N LEU A 118 -14.37 -11.53 -5.86
CA LEU A 118 -14.44 -11.84 -4.44
C LEU A 118 -13.26 -11.23 -3.68
N HIS A 119 -12.04 -11.39 -4.20
CA HIS A 119 -10.85 -10.76 -3.63
C HIS A 119 -11.00 -9.22 -3.58
N ALA A 120 -11.41 -8.57 -4.67
CA ALA A 120 -11.58 -7.11 -4.69
C ALA A 120 -12.66 -6.62 -3.72
N VAL A 121 -13.77 -7.37 -3.57
CA VAL A 121 -14.80 -7.09 -2.56
C VAL A 121 -14.22 -7.22 -1.14
N GLY A 122 -13.44 -8.28 -0.88
CA GLY A 122 -12.75 -8.46 0.41
C GLY A 122 -11.81 -7.31 0.75
N VAL A 123 -11.00 -6.86 -0.22
CA VAL A 123 -10.13 -5.68 -0.08
C VAL A 123 -10.96 -4.42 0.18
N GLY A 124 -12.05 -4.21 -0.58
CA GLY A 124 -12.94 -3.06 -0.42
C GLY A 124 -13.58 -2.99 0.97
N ILE A 125 -14.06 -4.13 1.50
CA ILE A 125 -14.58 -4.22 2.87
C ILE A 125 -13.47 -3.89 3.87
N LEU A 126 -12.29 -4.50 3.74
CA LEU A 126 -11.20 -4.27 4.68
C LEU A 126 -10.77 -2.80 4.71
N VAL A 127 -10.60 -2.18 3.53
CA VAL A 127 -10.02 -0.84 3.38
C VAL A 127 -11.01 0.29 3.66
N PHE A 128 -12.27 0.18 3.20
CA PHE A 128 -13.24 1.28 3.33
C PHE A 128 -14.21 1.12 4.51
N ARG A 129 -14.37 -0.10 5.05
CA ARG A 129 -15.25 -0.35 6.21
C ARG A 129 -14.49 -0.55 7.51
N ILE A 130 -13.43 -1.36 7.51
CA ILE A 130 -12.75 -1.81 8.74
C ILE A 130 -11.59 -0.89 9.10
N PHE A 131 -10.62 -0.70 8.20
CA PHE A 131 -9.41 0.10 8.44
C PHE A 131 -9.66 1.53 8.93
N PRO A 132 -10.67 2.28 8.46
CA PRO A 132 -10.93 3.62 8.96
C PRO A 132 -11.26 3.66 10.46
N ASP A 133 -11.74 2.56 11.05
CA ASP A 133 -12.03 2.52 12.49
C ASP A 133 -10.83 2.02 13.32
N LEU A 134 -9.77 1.56 12.68
CA LEU A 134 -8.54 1.08 13.30
C LEU A 134 -7.45 2.15 13.30
N ASP A 135 -6.58 2.07 14.30
CA ASP A 135 -5.27 2.71 14.25
C ASP A 135 -4.35 1.97 13.27
N ALA A 136 -3.36 2.69 12.74
CA ALA A 136 -2.46 2.14 11.74
C ALA A 136 -1.62 0.95 12.26
N VAL A 137 -1.34 0.90 13.58
CA VAL A 137 -0.57 -0.20 14.20
C VAL A 137 -1.40 -1.48 14.24
N THR A 138 -2.60 -1.44 14.80
CA THR A 138 -3.52 -2.59 14.82
C THR A 138 -3.92 -3.02 13.41
N ALA A 139 -4.13 -2.09 12.48
CA ALA A 139 -4.38 -2.42 11.07
C ALA A 139 -3.19 -3.14 10.42
N SER A 140 -1.95 -2.71 10.73
CA SER A 140 -0.73 -3.38 10.25
C SER A 140 -0.63 -4.82 10.76
N MET A 141 -0.88 -5.03 12.07
CA MET A 141 -0.91 -6.37 12.67
C MET A 141 -1.95 -7.28 12.00
N LEU A 142 -3.14 -6.73 11.69
CA LEU A 142 -4.23 -7.47 11.07
C LEU A 142 -3.87 -7.99 9.66
N THR A 143 -2.95 -7.34 8.94
CA THR A 143 -2.50 -7.85 7.62
C THR A 143 -1.79 -9.21 7.70
N ASN A 144 -1.35 -9.64 8.90
CA ASN A 144 -0.81 -10.98 9.11
C ASN A 144 -1.90 -12.09 9.17
N ALA A 145 -3.17 -11.72 9.31
CA ALA A 145 -4.31 -12.65 9.36
C ALA A 145 -4.91 -13.00 7.97
N LEU A 146 -4.23 -12.62 6.88
CA LEU A 146 -4.77 -12.74 5.51
C LEU A 146 -4.58 -14.12 4.85
N CYS A 147 -3.93 -15.10 5.49
CA CYS A 147 -3.51 -16.34 4.82
C CYS A 147 -4.37 -17.58 5.11
N PHE A 148 -5.62 -17.40 5.53
CA PHE A 148 -6.52 -18.50 5.91
C PHE A 148 -6.75 -19.55 4.80
N ALA A 149 -7.15 -19.16 3.58
CA ALA A 149 -7.31 -20.13 2.48
C ALA A 149 -5.98 -20.83 2.10
N PRO A 150 -4.83 -20.14 1.98
CA PRO A 150 -3.53 -20.80 1.87
C PRO A 150 -3.24 -21.85 2.94
N CYS A 151 -3.60 -21.62 4.21
CA CYS A 151 -3.42 -22.61 5.29
C CYS A 151 -4.22 -23.89 5.03
N ILE A 152 -5.49 -23.76 4.69
CA ILE A 152 -6.36 -24.90 4.37
C ILE A 152 -5.82 -25.64 3.14
N LEU A 153 -5.49 -24.92 2.07
CA LEU A 153 -5.01 -25.53 0.83
C LEU A 153 -3.66 -26.19 1.00
N SER A 154 -2.76 -25.65 1.84
CA SER A 154 -1.49 -26.30 2.17
C SER A 154 -1.70 -27.67 2.80
N LEU A 155 -2.63 -27.78 3.75
CA LEU A 155 -2.98 -29.03 4.42
C LEU A 155 -3.52 -30.07 3.44
N VAL A 156 -4.54 -29.70 2.68
CA VAL A 156 -5.24 -30.64 1.77
C VAL A 156 -4.37 -30.99 0.55
N SER A 157 -3.41 -30.14 0.18
CA SER A 157 -2.52 -30.38 -0.97
C SER A 157 -1.24 -31.13 -0.62
N ARG A 158 -1.07 -31.60 0.62
CA ARG A 158 0.14 -32.34 1.01
C ARG A 158 0.33 -33.63 0.20
N LYS A 159 1.59 -33.90 -0.12
CA LYS A 159 2.05 -35.16 -0.68
C LYS A 159 2.26 -36.19 0.43
N PRO A 160 1.99 -37.48 0.19
CA PRO A 160 2.35 -38.53 1.14
C PRO A 160 3.88 -38.58 1.29
N SER A 161 4.37 -38.48 2.53
CA SER A 161 5.80 -38.58 2.87
C SER A 161 5.98 -39.06 4.30
N LYS A 162 7.19 -39.52 4.68
CA LYS A 162 7.47 -39.97 6.06
C LYS A 162 7.25 -38.89 7.13
N ILE A 163 7.40 -37.62 6.75
CA ILE A 163 7.25 -36.45 7.65
C ILE A 163 5.82 -35.86 7.53
N ALA A 164 4.94 -36.45 6.71
CA ALA A 164 3.61 -35.90 6.43
C ALA A 164 2.77 -35.68 7.68
N MET A 165 2.82 -36.58 8.67
CA MET A 165 2.07 -36.44 9.92
C MET A 165 2.50 -35.19 10.71
N LEU A 166 3.81 -35.00 10.90
CA LEU A 166 4.34 -33.81 11.58
C LEU A 166 3.94 -32.53 10.85
N LEU A 167 4.06 -32.56 9.52
CA LEU A 167 3.69 -31.46 8.64
C LEU A 167 2.18 -31.12 8.69
N ILE A 168 1.32 -32.12 8.86
CA ILE A 168 -0.13 -31.95 9.06
C ILE A 168 -0.40 -31.24 10.41
N VAL A 169 0.29 -31.64 11.48
CA VAL A 169 0.13 -31.01 12.80
C VAL A 169 0.47 -29.52 12.74
N PHE A 170 1.58 -29.15 12.09
CA PHE A 170 1.94 -27.74 11.89
C PHE A 170 0.89 -26.97 11.07
N ASP A 171 0.35 -27.57 10.02
CA ASP A 171 -0.72 -26.94 9.22
C ASP A 171 -2.01 -26.73 10.02
N ILE A 172 -2.41 -27.71 10.84
CA ILE A 172 -3.57 -27.57 11.74
C ILE A 172 -3.33 -26.43 12.73
N GLY A 173 -2.13 -26.33 13.30
CA GLY A 173 -1.73 -25.22 14.15
C GLY A 173 -1.81 -23.87 13.43
N CYS A 174 -1.41 -23.81 12.15
CA CYS A 174 -1.52 -22.60 11.34
C CYS A 174 -2.98 -22.22 11.06
N ILE A 175 -3.85 -23.18 10.76
CA ILE A 175 -5.29 -22.93 10.58
C ILE A 175 -5.90 -22.39 11.87
N ALA A 176 -5.58 -23.00 13.01
CA ALA A 176 -6.03 -22.53 14.32
C ALA A 176 -5.56 -21.09 14.58
N ALA A 177 -4.27 -20.80 14.39
CA ALA A 177 -3.71 -19.48 14.53
C ALA A 177 -4.41 -18.44 13.63
N GLN A 178 -4.57 -18.69 12.33
CA GLN A 178 -5.24 -17.75 11.42
C GLN A 178 -6.73 -17.57 11.75
N SER A 179 -7.41 -18.63 12.20
CA SER A 179 -8.82 -18.54 12.60
C SER A 179 -9.07 -17.58 13.75
N THR A 180 -8.08 -17.34 14.61
CA THR A 180 -8.20 -16.39 15.73
C THR A 180 -8.43 -14.95 15.25
N GLY A 181 -8.08 -14.61 14.01
CA GLY A 181 -8.44 -13.34 13.36
C GLY A 181 -9.94 -13.14 13.21
N PHE A 182 -10.73 -14.22 13.18
CA PHE A 182 -12.18 -14.15 12.97
C PHE A 182 -12.96 -13.89 14.26
N TRP A 183 -12.51 -14.47 15.38
CA TRP A 183 -13.26 -14.47 16.64
C TRP A 183 -12.49 -13.85 17.80
N ALA A 184 -11.22 -14.23 18.00
CA ALA A 184 -10.43 -13.74 19.13
C ALA A 184 -10.08 -12.25 18.96
N TRP A 185 -9.64 -11.85 17.77
CA TRP A 185 -9.21 -10.46 17.54
C TRP A 185 -10.32 -9.43 17.76
N PRO A 186 -11.56 -9.62 17.22
CA PRO A 186 -12.70 -8.79 17.58
C PRO A 186 -13.08 -8.85 19.06
N ALA A 187 -12.91 -10.01 19.72
CA ALA A 187 -13.25 -10.16 21.14
C ALA A 187 -12.33 -9.34 22.06
N PHE A 188 -11.04 -9.20 21.72
CA PHE A 188 -10.06 -8.45 22.51
C PHE A 188 -9.90 -6.99 22.09
N THR A 189 -10.52 -6.56 20.99
CA THR A 189 -10.33 -5.21 20.44
C THR A 189 -11.67 -4.50 20.30
N ARG A 190 -11.94 -3.51 21.17
CA ARG A 190 -13.23 -2.81 21.21
C ARG A 190 -13.64 -2.17 19.89
N SER A 191 -12.67 -1.59 19.16
CA SER A 191 -12.90 -0.97 17.85
C SER A 191 -13.41 -1.98 16.81
N LEU A 192 -13.12 -3.27 16.98
CA LEU A 192 -13.49 -4.33 16.04
C LEU A 192 -14.80 -5.04 16.38
N HIS A 193 -15.36 -4.87 17.57
CA HIS A 193 -16.66 -5.48 17.90
C HIS A 193 -17.75 -5.08 16.89
N LYS A 194 -17.73 -3.82 16.42
CA LYS A 194 -18.66 -3.31 15.39
C LYS A 194 -18.52 -4.02 14.03
N HIS A 195 -17.37 -4.64 13.79
CA HIS A 195 -17.00 -5.30 12.53
C HIS A 195 -16.87 -6.83 12.67
N ALA A 196 -17.37 -7.42 13.76
CA ALA A 196 -17.16 -8.83 14.09
C ALA A 196 -17.60 -9.81 12.98
N TRP A 197 -18.62 -9.47 12.19
CA TRP A 197 -19.08 -10.28 11.06
C TRP A 197 -18.41 -9.90 9.72
N ALA A 198 -18.10 -8.62 9.51
CA ALA A 198 -17.50 -8.14 8.27
C ALA A 198 -16.03 -8.54 8.15
N LEU A 199 -15.32 -8.61 9.28
CA LEU A 199 -13.92 -8.99 9.36
C LEU A 199 -13.63 -10.40 8.84
N PRO A 200 -14.27 -11.48 9.33
CA PRO A 200 -14.01 -12.83 8.83
C PRO A 200 -14.33 -12.96 7.34
N ILE A 201 -15.40 -12.31 6.86
CA ILE A 201 -15.74 -12.27 5.44
C ILE A 201 -14.61 -11.62 4.64
N ALA A 202 -14.15 -10.43 5.04
CA ALA A 202 -13.09 -9.72 4.34
C ALA A 202 -11.78 -10.54 4.28
N LEU A 203 -11.34 -11.07 5.42
CA LEU A 203 -10.10 -11.88 5.51
C LEU A 203 -10.19 -13.15 4.65
N MET A 204 -11.33 -13.85 4.70
CA MET A 204 -11.57 -15.06 3.89
C MET A 204 -11.53 -14.73 2.40
N LEU A 205 -12.27 -13.71 1.96
CA LEU A 205 -12.35 -13.31 0.56
C LEU A 205 -10.99 -12.87 -0.01
N ILE A 206 -10.20 -12.11 0.76
CA ILE A 206 -8.84 -11.72 0.34
C ILE A 206 -7.95 -12.96 0.18
N SER A 207 -8.04 -13.91 1.11
CA SER A 207 -7.19 -15.10 1.11
C SER A 207 -7.36 -15.99 -0.14
N LEU A 208 -8.52 -15.92 -0.81
CA LEU A 208 -8.80 -16.71 -2.00
C LEU A 208 -7.88 -16.41 -3.18
N ALA A 209 -7.35 -15.19 -3.32
CA ALA A 209 -6.57 -14.80 -4.52
C ALA A 209 -5.34 -15.70 -4.78
N TRP A 210 -4.77 -16.29 -3.73
CA TRP A 210 -3.55 -17.08 -3.82
C TRP A 210 -3.76 -18.58 -3.97
N TRP A 211 -5.02 -19.05 -4.08
CA TRP A 211 -5.35 -20.47 -4.22
C TRP A 211 -4.53 -21.21 -5.28
N PRO A 212 -4.22 -20.66 -6.49
CA PRO A 212 -3.50 -21.41 -7.51
C PRO A 212 -2.08 -21.77 -7.08
N ASN A 213 -1.51 -21.08 -6.06
CA ASN A 213 -0.18 -21.40 -5.55
C ASN A 213 -0.17 -22.62 -4.63
N PHE A 214 -1.23 -22.79 -3.84
CA PHE A 214 -1.24 -23.77 -2.74
C PHE A 214 -1.79 -25.14 -3.14
N VAL A 215 -2.29 -25.30 -4.37
CA VAL A 215 -2.74 -26.59 -4.92
C VAL A 215 -1.62 -27.36 -5.63
N HIS A 216 -1.57 -28.68 -5.47
CA HIS A 216 -0.51 -29.54 -6.01
C HIS A 216 -1.06 -30.77 -6.79
N PRO A 217 -0.56 -31.12 -8.00
CA PRO A 217 -1.08 -32.24 -8.82
C PRO A 217 -0.93 -33.65 -8.22
N GLN A 218 0.03 -33.83 -7.32
CA GLN A 218 0.29 -35.09 -6.57
C GLN A 218 -0.32 -35.08 -5.15
N SER A 219 -1.34 -34.27 -4.89
CA SER A 219 -2.02 -34.26 -3.58
C SER A 219 -2.74 -35.57 -3.29
N MET A 220 -2.98 -35.87 -2.01
CA MET A 220 -3.72 -37.07 -1.60
C MET A 220 -5.16 -37.10 -2.16
N PHE A 221 -5.84 -35.94 -2.23
CA PHE A 221 -7.25 -35.86 -2.62
C PHE A 221 -7.44 -35.68 -4.14
N PRO A 222 -8.26 -36.50 -4.82
CA PRO A 222 -8.56 -36.35 -6.26
C PRO A 222 -9.11 -34.98 -6.69
N PRO A 223 -10.05 -34.34 -5.97
CA PRO A 223 -10.56 -33.02 -6.35
C PRO A 223 -9.47 -31.95 -6.37
N ILE A 224 -8.51 -31.99 -5.42
CA ILE A 224 -7.39 -31.05 -5.37
C ILE A 224 -6.42 -31.27 -6.54
N ARG A 225 -6.23 -32.52 -6.98
CA ARG A 225 -5.44 -32.82 -8.18
C ARG A 225 -6.07 -32.20 -9.43
N ALA A 226 -7.39 -32.34 -9.58
CA ALA A 226 -8.14 -31.72 -10.68
C ALA A 226 -8.02 -30.18 -10.64
N LEU A 227 -8.17 -29.59 -9.46
CA LEU A 227 -8.03 -28.16 -9.24
C LEU A 227 -6.60 -27.66 -9.54
N ALA A 228 -5.57 -28.43 -9.19
CA ALA A 228 -4.18 -28.13 -9.50
C ALA A 228 -3.89 -28.17 -11.00
N ASN A 229 -4.41 -29.17 -11.71
CA ASN A 229 -4.28 -29.25 -13.17
C ASN A 229 -4.99 -28.07 -13.86
N PHE A 230 -6.18 -27.69 -13.36
CA PHE A 230 -6.89 -26.51 -13.83
C PHE A 230 -6.07 -25.22 -13.61
N ALA A 231 -5.47 -25.04 -12.43
CA ALA A 231 -4.60 -23.90 -12.11
C ALA A 231 -3.39 -23.77 -13.06
N ILE A 232 -2.79 -24.89 -13.48
CA ILE A 232 -1.67 -24.88 -14.42
C ILE A 232 -2.11 -24.29 -15.77
N THR A 233 -3.22 -24.78 -16.32
CA THR A 233 -3.76 -24.30 -17.62
C THR A 233 -4.19 -22.83 -17.61
N LEU A 234 -4.60 -22.31 -16.44
CA LEU A 234 -4.98 -20.91 -16.25
C LEU A 234 -3.81 -19.94 -16.43
N SER A 235 -2.60 -20.35 -16.03
CA SER A 235 -1.43 -19.47 -16.01
C SER A 235 -1.02 -18.98 -17.40
N GLU A 236 -1.19 -19.80 -18.44
CA GLU A 236 -0.85 -19.48 -19.83
C GLU A 236 -1.80 -18.45 -20.46
N ARG A 237 -3.06 -18.42 -20.02
CA ARG A 237 -4.15 -17.66 -20.68
C ARG A 237 -4.52 -16.38 -19.94
N ARG A 238 -3.82 -16.10 -18.83
CA ARG A 238 -4.19 -15.10 -17.84
C ARG A 238 -4.15 -13.66 -18.36
N SER A 239 -3.20 -13.32 -19.23
CA SER A 239 -3.04 -11.93 -19.70
C SER A 239 -4.30 -11.41 -20.41
N LYS A 240 -4.99 -12.23 -21.21
CA LYS A 240 -6.24 -11.82 -21.86
C LYS A 240 -7.38 -11.58 -20.88
N THR A 241 -7.49 -12.42 -19.84
CA THR A 241 -8.50 -12.25 -18.79
C THR A 241 -8.27 -10.98 -17.97
N TYR A 242 -7.00 -10.65 -17.67
CA TYR A 242 -6.67 -9.49 -16.83
C TYR A 242 -6.85 -8.15 -17.53
N VAL A 243 -6.99 -8.10 -18.86
CA VAL A 243 -7.43 -6.88 -19.56
C VAL A 243 -8.80 -6.42 -19.05
N PHE A 244 -9.73 -7.35 -18.82
CA PHE A 244 -11.06 -7.03 -18.30
C PHE A 244 -11.11 -7.00 -16.78
N VAL A 245 -10.48 -7.98 -16.13
CA VAL A 245 -10.55 -8.13 -14.68
C VAL A 245 -9.89 -6.97 -13.93
N SER A 246 -8.77 -6.42 -14.43
CA SER A 246 -8.11 -5.28 -13.76
C SER A 246 -9.02 -4.04 -13.69
N VAL A 247 -9.65 -3.66 -14.80
CA VAL A 247 -10.62 -2.55 -14.86
C VAL A 247 -11.82 -2.84 -13.97
N TRP A 248 -12.32 -4.08 -13.98
CA TRP A 248 -13.43 -4.50 -13.15
C TRP A 248 -13.13 -4.38 -11.64
N LYS A 249 -11.90 -4.66 -11.21
CA LYS A 249 -11.49 -4.47 -9.80
C LYS A 249 -11.51 -3.00 -9.40
N CYS A 250 -11.04 -2.10 -10.27
CA CYS A 250 -11.15 -0.65 -10.03
C CYS A 250 -12.62 -0.22 -9.87
N PHE A 251 -13.53 -0.80 -10.67
CA PHE A 251 -14.96 -0.57 -10.53
C PHE A 251 -15.52 -1.10 -9.19
N ILE A 252 -15.11 -2.29 -8.74
CA ILE A 252 -15.49 -2.82 -7.41
C ILE A 252 -15.00 -1.92 -6.27
N TYR A 253 -13.78 -1.40 -6.36
CA TYR A 253 -13.26 -0.47 -5.34
C TYR A 253 -14.08 0.82 -5.31
N LEU A 254 -14.47 1.35 -6.48
CA LEU A 254 -15.34 2.52 -6.57
C LEU A 254 -16.73 2.23 -5.96
N LEU A 255 -17.32 1.08 -6.28
CA LEU A 255 -18.58 0.64 -5.68
C LEU A 255 -18.46 0.48 -4.16
N SER A 256 -17.32 -0.01 -3.66
CA SER A 256 -17.07 -0.15 -2.22
C SER A 256 -17.05 1.19 -1.50
N ILE A 257 -16.56 2.26 -2.13
CA ILE A 257 -16.63 3.62 -1.59
C ILE A 257 -18.10 4.02 -1.45
N PHE A 258 -18.88 3.94 -2.52
CA PHE A 258 -20.30 4.32 -2.48
C PHE A 258 -21.13 3.47 -1.52
N LEU A 259 -20.79 2.19 -1.31
CA LEU A 259 -21.51 1.32 -0.37
C LEU A 259 -21.15 1.55 1.10
N PHE A 260 -19.87 1.79 1.42
CA PHE A 260 -19.42 1.86 2.81
C PHE A 260 -19.22 3.30 3.31
N ILE A 261 -18.73 4.21 2.48
CA ILE A 261 -18.47 5.60 2.87
C ILE A 261 -19.77 6.42 2.92
N SER A 262 -20.74 6.15 2.05
CA SER A 262 -22.05 6.83 2.09
C SER A 262 -22.81 6.62 3.41
N THR A 263 -22.47 5.56 4.16
CA THR A 263 -23.03 5.33 5.50
C THR A 263 -22.41 6.24 6.57
N ARG A 264 -21.25 6.85 6.28
CA ARG A 264 -20.51 7.73 7.20
C ARG A 264 -20.73 9.21 6.92
N MET A 265 -20.98 9.57 5.67
CA MET A 265 -21.09 10.97 5.23
C MET A 265 -22.06 11.13 4.05
N PRO A 266 -22.69 12.30 3.89
CA PRO A 266 -23.61 12.54 2.78
C PRO A 266 -22.88 12.53 1.44
N LEU A 267 -23.61 12.08 0.40
CA LEU A 267 -23.06 11.92 -0.96
C LEU A 267 -22.55 13.24 -1.56
N GLU A 268 -23.19 14.35 -1.23
CA GLU A 268 -22.82 15.70 -1.69
C GLU A 268 -21.40 16.08 -1.25
N GLN A 269 -21.04 15.78 0.01
CA GLN A 269 -19.69 16.03 0.51
C GLN A 269 -18.66 15.08 -0.11
N LEU A 270 -19.05 13.83 -0.41
CA LEU A 270 -18.17 12.85 -1.05
C LEU A 270 -17.82 13.24 -2.50
N LEU A 271 -18.78 13.81 -3.23
CA LEU A 271 -18.67 14.25 -4.63
C LEU A 271 -18.33 15.74 -4.77
N GLN A 272 -17.70 16.35 -3.76
CA GLN A 272 -17.23 17.73 -3.86
C GLN A 272 -16.34 17.95 -5.10
N SER A 273 -16.48 19.11 -5.75
CA SER A 273 -15.82 19.41 -7.04
C SER A 273 -14.29 19.41 -6.95
N ASP A 274 -13.74 19.88 -5.83
CA ASP A 274 -12.31 19.83 -5.55
C ASP A 274 -12.05 19.18 -4.19
N PRO A 275 -11.79 17.86 -4.16
CA PRO A 275 -11.46 17.15 -2.93
C PRO A 275 -10.00 17.33 -2.51
N PHE A 276 -9.09 17.77 -3.38
CA PHE A 276 -7.66 17.85 -3.08
C PHE A 276 -7.15 19.28 -2.88
N GLY A 277 -7.95 20.28 -3.22
CA GLY A 277 -7.64 21.69 -2.99
C GLY A 277 -7.69 22.10 -1.53
N GLU A 278 -7.49 23.38 -1.33
CA GLU A 278 -7.42 24.02 -0.02
C GLU A 278 -8.79 24.00 0.66
N LYS A 279 -8.80 23.72 1.96
CA LYS A 279 -9.97 23.72 2.83
C LYS A 279 -9.64 24.51 4.08
N LEU A 280 -10.61 25.24 4.60
CA LEU A 280 -10.44 26.00 5.82
C LEU A 280 -10.48 25.06 7.04
N ILE A 281 -9.46 25.11 7.88
CA ILE A 281 -9.43 24.41 9.17
C ILE A 281 -9.37 25.42 10.31
N THR A 282 -10.13 25.16 11.37
CA THR A 282 -10.12 25.99 12.59
C THR A 282 -9.27 25.33 13.67
N ILE A 283 -8.18 25.97 14.04
CA ILE A 283 -7.28 25.58 15.11
C ILE A 283 -7.71 26.28 16.38
N THR A 284 -8.00 25.51 17.43
CA THR A 284 -8.48 26.04 18.71
C THR A 284 -7.46 25.77 19.81
N ALA A 285 -7.10 26.80 20.56
CA ALA A 285 -6.29 26.68 21.77
C ALA A 285 -7.14 27.09 22.98
N ARG A 286 -7.31 26.18 23.93
CA ARG A 286 -8.20 26.35 25.11
C ARG A 286 -7.41 26.56 26.39
N ASN A 287 -8.09 27.06 27.43
CA ASN A 287 -7.54 27.32 28.76
C ASN A 287 -6.40 28.34 28.74
N LEU A 288 -6.60 29.45 28.02
CA LEU A 288 -5.66 30.56 27.96
C LEU A 288 -5.96 31.57 29.06
N ASN A 289 -4.91 32.07 29.73
CA ASN A 289 -5.03 33.21 30.63
C ASN A 289 -5.11 34.53 29.83
N GLN A 290 -5.63 35.59 30.45
CA GLN A 290 -5.77 36.90 29.78
C GLN A 290 -4.44 37.42 29.19
N THR A 291 -3.31 37.22 29.88
CA THR A 291 -1.99 37.61 29.37
C THR A 291 -1.59 36.85 28.11
N GLN A 292 -1.97 35.57 28.01
CA GLN A 292 -1.70 34.74 26.84
C GLN A 292 -2.59 35.17 25.67
N ILE A 293 -3.86 35.49 25.93
CA ILE A 293 -4.80 36.01 24.91
C ILE A 293 -4.30 37.35 24.36
N ASN A 294 -3.90 38.27 25.23
CA ASN A 294 -3.37 39.58 24.81
C ASN A 294 -2.09 39.42 23.96
N LYS A 295 -1.23 38.45 24.31
CA LYS A 295 -0.03 38.13 23.53
C LYS A 295 -0.38 37.56 22.16
N PHE A 296 -1.36 36.67 22.08
CA PHE A 296 -1.88 36.13 20.82
C PHE A 296 -2.43 37.26 19.93
N TYR A 297 -3.27 38.13 20.49
CA TYR A 297 -3.86 39.27 19.78
C TYR A 297 -2.80 40.22 19.23
N ALA A 298 -1.81 40.59 20.05
CA ALA A 298 -0.70 41.46 19.61
C ALA A 298 0.08 40.85 18.44
N ARG A 299 0.35 39.53 18.48
CA ARG A 299 1.03 38.85 17.37
C ARG A 299 0.18 38.79 16.11
N MET A 300 -1.12 38.49 16.22
CA MET A 300 -2.01 38.45 15.06
C MET A 300 -2.11 39.82 14.38
N LYS A 301 -2.19 40.91 15.16
CA LYS A 301 -2.17 42.28 14.63
C LYS A 301 -0.86 42.64 13.93
N GLU A 302 0.27 42.14 14.42
CA GLU A 302 1.57 42.32 13.74
C GLU A 302 1.60 41.59 12.39
N ILE A 303 1.09 40.35 12.33
CA ILE A 303 1.02 39.56 11.10
C ILE A 303 0.06 40.20 10.08
N GLU A 304 -1.05 40.76 10.54
CA GLU A 304 -2.02 41.48 9.70
C GLU A 304 -1.42 42.70 8.97
N THR A 305 -0.42 43.34 9.58
CA THR A 305 0.30 44.48 8.99
C THR A 305 1.56 44.06 8.21
N SER A 306 1.83 42.76 8.11
CA SER A 306 3.01 42.20 7.45
C SER A 306 2.65 41.66 6.06
N ASP A 307 3.60 41.73 5.13
CA ASP A 307 3.52 41.09 3.80
C ASP A 307 3.32 39.56 3.86
N ILE A 308 3.44 38.95 5.05
CA ILE A 308 3.28 37.51 5.31
C ILE A 308 1.79 37.12 5.48
N TYR A 309 0.89 38.10 5.64
CA TYR A 309 -0.54 37.85 5.87
C TYR A 309 -1.17 36.98 4.76
N ASP A 310 -0.94 37.34 3.50
CA ASP A 310 -1.46 36.63 2.33
C ASP A 310 -0.92 35.20 2.19
N ASP A 311 0.32 34.97 2.66
CA ASP A 311 0.95 33.65 2.63
C ASP A 311 0.43 32.75 3.78
N MET A 312 0.05 33.37 4.92
CA MET A 312 -0.47 32.64 6.09
C MET A 312 -1.96 32.28 5.96
N PHE A 313 -2.77 33.17 5.39
CA PHE A 313 -4.23 33.03 5.30
C PHE A 313 -4.75 32.85 3.86
N GLY A 314 -3.87 32.89 2.86
CA GLY A 314 -4.21 32.74 1.44
C GLY A 314 -4.77 34.04 0.83
N SER A 315 -4.43 34.31 -0.44
CA SER A 315 -4.83 35.53 -1.16
C SER A 315 -6.35 35.77 -1.23
N ASN A 316 -7.16 34.72 -1.05
CA ASN A 316 -8.62 34.81 -1.06
C ASN A 316 -9.21 35.24 0.30
N ALA A 317 -8.55 34.96 1.43
CA ALA A 317 -8.96 35.51 2.72
C ALA A 317 -8.68 37.00 2.80
N ALA A 318 -7.53 37.45 2.27
CA ALA A 318 -7.19 38.85 2.19
C ALA A 318 -8.20 39.67 1.35
N ALA A 319 -8.73 39.08 0.28
CA ALA A 319 -9.78 39.73 -0.53
C ALA A 319 -11.15 39.81 0.16
N VAL A 320 -11.44 38.91 1.10
CA VAL A 320 -12.66 38.93 1.94
C VAL A 320 -12.49 39.86 3.15
N ILE A 321 -11.25 40.04 3.60
CA ILE A 321 -10.91 40.87 4.77
C ILE A 321 -10.65 42.33 4.39
N ALA A 322 -10.13 42.60 3.18
CA ALA A 322 -9.98 43.96 2.66
C ALA A 322 -11.31 44.74 2.59
N ASP A 323 -12.43 44.04 2.39
CA ASP A 323 -13.77 44.65 2.38
C ASP A 323 -14.20 45.16 3.79
N GLN A 324 -13.63 44.61 4.87
CA GLN A 324 -13.88 45.11 6.23
C GLN A 324 -13.13 46.42 6.56
N GLY A 325 -12.18 46.84 5.71
CA GLY A 325 -11.37 48.05 5.93
C GLY A 325 -11.91 49.32 5.26
N GLU A 326 -12.84 49.20 4.30
CA GLU A 326 -13.29 50.35 3.49
C GLU A 326 -14.63 50.97 3.95
N ASP A 327 -15.38 50.30 4.82
CA ASP A 327 -16.70 50.79 5.28
C ASP A 327 -16.67 51.95 6.30
N GLU A 328 -15.49 52.37 6.79
CA GLU A 328 -15.35 53.59 7.60
C GLU A 328 -14.84 54.82 6.81
N ALA A 329 -14.58 54.71 5.51
CA ALA A 329 -14.02 55.81 4.71
C ALA A 329 -14.95 56.41 3.63
N LEU A 330 -16.21 55.95 3.50
CA LEU A 330 -17.15 56.48 2.51
C LEU A 330 -18.08 57.57 3.07
N MET A 331 -17.50 58.61 3.66
CA MET A 331 -18.14 59.93 3.80
C MET A 331 -17.14 61.04 3.51
N SER A 332 -16.62 61.12 2.27
CA SER A 332 -16.43 62.40 1.57
C SER A 332 -15.85 62.19 0.16
N GLY A 333 -16.38 62.96 -0.79
CA GLY A 333 -15.58 63.44 -1.93
C GLY A 333 -15.51 62.54 -3.15
N VAL A 334 -16.50 62.69 -4.03
CA VAL A 334 -16.35 62.43 -5.47
C VAL A 334 -15.35 63.43 -6.05
N GLU A 335 -14.34 62.94 -6.78
CA GLU A 335 -13.90 63.53 -8.06
C GLU A 335 -12.97 62.56 -8.82
N ALA A 336 -13.21 62.45 -10.12
CA ALA A 336 -12.60 61.49 -11.04
C ALA A 336 -11.41 62.11 -11.80
N GLU A 337 -10.39 61.31 -12.15
CA GLU A 337 -9.81 61.29 -13.51
C GLU A 337 -8.74 60.20 -13.77
N ASN A 338 -8.81 59.65 -14.99
CA ASN A 338 -7.75 59.10 -15.86
C ASN A 338 -7.22 57.64 -15.77
N VAL A 339 -7.92 56.78 -16.54
CA VAL A 339 -7.48 55.93 -17.68
C VAL A 339 -6.05 55.33 -17.71
N GLY A 340 -6.00 53.99 -17.77
CA GLY A 340 -4.90 53.21 -18.39
C GLY A 340 -5.03 51.68 -18.27
N ASN A 341 -5.22 50.99 -19.40
CA ASN A 341 -5.19 49.52 -19.63
C ASN A 341 -6.38 48.65 -19.15
N THR A 342 -7.45 48.65 -19.95
CA THR A 342 -8.72 47.95 -19.69
C THR A 342 -8.81 46.50 -20.18
N ASN A 343 -7.78 45.93 -20.82
CA ASN A 343 -7.93 44.61 -21.46
C ASN A 343 -7.41 43.43 -20.61
N ASP A 344 -6.31 43.58 -19.87
CA ASP A 344 -5.80 42.51 -18.97
C ASP A 344 -6.60 42.38 -17.66
N ILE A 345 -7.22 43.49 -17.22
CA ILE A 345 -8.02 43.56 -16.00
C ILE A 345 -9.38 42.90 -16.24
N VAL A 346 -9.95 43.04 -17.44
CA VAL A 346 -11.25 42.45 -17.77
C VAL A 346 -11.17 40.94 -17.87
N GLU A 347 -10.09 40.35 -18.38
CA GLU A 347 -9.97 38.88 -18.50
C GLU A 347 -9.78 38.21 -17.13
N LYS A 348 -8.92 38.75 -16.25
CA LYS A 348 -8.80 38.31 -14.85
C LYS A 348 -10.09 38.48 -14.07
N ASN A 349 -10.78 39.61 -14.23
CA ASN A 349 -12.05 39.86 -13.57
C ASN A 349 -13.19 39.01 -14.11
N THR A 350 -13.14 38.55 -15.36
CA THR A 350 -14.18 37.69 -15.93
C THR A 350 -14.02 36.25 -15.45
N ILE A 351 -12.79 35.74 -15.29
CA ILE A 351 -12.52 34.45 -14.66
C ILE A 351 -12.92 34.49 -13.18
N ALA A 352 -12.55 35.56 -12.46
CA ALA A 352 -12.94 35.77 -11.07
C ALA A 352 -14.47 35.89 -10.89
N ARG A 353 -15.18 36.62 -11.76
CA ARG A 353 -16.66 36.72 -11.73
C ARG A 353 -17.38 35.43 -12.13
N ARG A 354 -16.76 34.58 -12.96
CA ARG A 354 -17.34 33.28 -13.34
C ARG A 354 -17.21 32.26 -12.20
N PHE A 355 -16.17 32.38 -11.38
CA PHE A 355 -16.01 31.61 -10.14
C PHE A 355 -16.81 32.21 -8.96
N ARG A 356 -16.98 33.54 -8.91
CA ARG A 356 -17.77 34.24 -7.87
C ARG A 356 -19.27 33.89 -7.91
N ARG A 357 -19.79 33.44 -9.07
CA ARG A 357 -21.17 32.90 -9.17
C ARG A 357 -21.34 31.48 -8.59
N PHE A 358 -20.27 30.80 -8.21
CA PHE A 358 -20.35 29.49 -7.52
C PHE A 358 -20.49 29.62 -6.00
N ILE A 359 -20.29 30.82 -5.44
CA ILE A 359 -20.39 31.13 -4.02
C ILE A 359 -21.57 32.08 -3.84
N GLU A 360 -22.79 31.56 -3.95
CA GLU A 360 -24.01 32.27 -3.54
C GLU A 360 -24.64 31.50 -2.37
N GLN A 361 -24.05 31.68 -1.18
CA GLN A 361 -24.74 31.59 0.11
C GLN A 361 -24.23 32.75 0.98
N PRO A 362 -25.09 33.35 1.82
CA PRO A 362 -24.87 34.69 2.37
C PRO A 362 -23.61 34.71 3.25
N GLU A 363 -22.73 35.68 2.99
CA GLU A 363 -21.45 35.90 3.68
C GLU A 363 -21.68 36.24 5.15
N GLU A 364 -21.59 35.23 6.04
CA GLU A 364 -20.88 35.45 7.30
C GLU A 364 -19.40 35.59 6.93
N SER A 365 -18.85 36.80 7.02
CA SER A 365 -17.43 37.07 6.75
C SER A 365 -16.58 36.17 7.66
N ILE A 366 -15.87 35.21 7.07
CA ILE A 366 -15.02 34.27 7.81
C ILE A 366 -13.81 35.05 8.34
N SER A 367 -13.75 35.26 9.66
CA SER A 367 -12.63 35.91 10.34
C SER A 367 -11.36 35.06 10.26
N ALA A 368 -10.19 35.68 10.15
CA ALA A 368 -8.90 34.97 10.20
C ALA A 368 -8.63 34.33 11.56
N TYR A 369 -9.10 34.96 12.64
CA TYR A 369 -9.03 34.46 14.00
C TYR A 369 -10.22 34.95 14.82
N ASN A 370 -10.64 34.17 15.81
CA ASN A 370 -11.65 34.55 16.80
C ASN A 370 -11.03 34.54 18.20
N ILE A 371 -11.41 35.52 19.02
CA ILE A 371 -10.96 35.63 20.40
C ILE A 371 -12.17 35.52 21.32
N PHE A 372 -12.08 34.62 22.30
CA PHE A 372 -13.05 34.42 23.36
C PHE A 372 -12.38 34.60 24.73
N ASP A 373 -13.18 34.59 25.79
CA ASP A 373 -12.70 34.85 27.16
C ASP A 373 -11.67 33.81 27.65
N ASP A 374 -11.81 32.54 27.25
CA ASP A 374 -11.00 31.41 27.73
C ASP A 374 -10.30 30.60 26.62
N TYR A 375 -10.56 30.91 25.35
CA TYR A 375 -9.93 30.26 24.19
C TYR A 375 -9.79 31.19 22.98
N VAL A 376 -8.93 30.80 22.05
CA VAL A 376 -8.76 31.49 20.76
C VAL A 376 -8.86 30.49 19.62
N GLU A 377 -9.35 30.95 18.48
CA GLU A 377 -9.46 30.19 17.25
C GLU A 377 -8.65 30.86 16.14
N LEU A 378 -7.95 30.05 15.35
CA LEU A 378 -7.17 30.48 14.20
C LEU A 378 -7.63 29.70 12.98
N ASN A 379 -8.16 30.40 11.99
CA ASN A 379 -8.61 29.82 10.74
C ASN A 379 -7.45 29.83 9.74
N GLN A 380 -7.10 28.66 9.21
CA GLN A 380 -6.00 28.52 8.25
C GLN A 380 -6.43 27.61 7.10
N PHE A 381 -5.94 27.86 5.90
CA PHE A 381 -6.11 26.92 4.80
C PHE A 381 -5.15 25.74 4.91
N THR A 382 -5.65 24.58 4.51
CA THR A 382 -4.87 23.36 4.31
C THR A 382 -3.98 23.47 3.07
N SER A 383 -2.84 22.79 3.12
CA SER A 383 -1.94 22.61 1.98
C SER A 383 -2.63 21.89 0.81
N PRO A 384 -2.57 22.43 -0.42
CA PRO A 384 -3.19 21.80 -1.57
C PRO A 384 -2.40 20.55 -2.01
N TYR A 385 -3.12 19.54 -2.49
CA TYR A 385 -2.59 18.32 -3.11
C TYR A 385 -1.68 17.44 -2.23
N ASP A 386 -1.64 17.65 -0.92
CA ASP A 386 -0.81 16.86 0.02
C ASP A 386 -1.09 15.35 -0.04
N ALA A 387 -2.36 14.98 -0.18
CA ALA A 387 -2.80 13.59 -0.29
C ALA A 387 -2.28 12.94 -1.59
N LEU A 388 -2.21 13.69 -2.70
CA LEU A 388 -1.67 13.19 -3.97
C LEU A 388 -0.16 12.93 -3.90
N TRP A 389 0.58 13.76 -3.18
CA TRP A 389 1.99 13.51 -2.90
C TRP A 389 2.21 12.20 -2.14
N ILE A 390 1.38 11.93 -1.13
CA ILE A 390 1.45 10.67 -0.37
C ILE A 390 1.07 9.46 -1.24
N VAL A 391 0.07 9.59 -2.13
CA VAL A 391 -0.25 8.56 -3.12
C VAL A 391 0.96 8.28 -4.01
N LEU A 392 1.64 9.32 -4.50
CA LEU A 392 2.84 9.16 -5.34
C LEU A 392 3.94 8.41 -4.60
N VAL A 393 4.24 8.79 -3.35
CA VAL A 393 5.22 8.09 -2.50
C VAL A 393 4.82 6.63 -2.29
N GLN A 394 3.54 6.38 -2.00
CA GLN A 394 3.01 5.05 -1.77
C GLN A 394 3.15 4.18 -3.03
N VAL A 395 2.71 4.66 -4.19
CA VAL A 395 2.78 3.94 -5.47
C VAL A 395 4.23 3.70 -5.87
N ALA A 396 5.12 4.69 -5.73
CA ALA A 396 6.54 4.56 -6.02
C ALA A 396 7.20 3.49 -5.12
N ALA A 397 6.89 3.49 -3.83
CA ALA A 397 7.39 2.51 -2.88
C ALA A 397 6.91 1.09 -3.24
N VAL A 398 5.65 0.92 -3.62
CA VAL A 398 5.10 -0.37 -4.06
C VAL A 398 5.81 -0.86 -5.33
N VAL A 399 5.98 0.01 -6.34
CA VAL A 399 6.68 -0.32 -7.60
C VAL A 399 8.13 -0.70 -7.31
N LEU A 400 8.81 0.06 -6.46
CA LEU A 400 10.20 -0.20 -6.06
C LEU A 400 10.33 -1.56 -5.38
N CYS A 401 9.46 -1.87 -4.40
CA CYS A 401 9.40 -3.15 -3.71
C CYS A 401 9.18 -4.31 -4.68
N TYR A 402 8.28 -4.14 -5.64
CA TYR A 402 7.99 -5.16 -6.66
C TYR A 402 9.20 -5.45 -7.56
N HIS A 403 9.86 -4.41 -8.04
CA HIS A 403 11.02 -4.55 -8.93
C HIS A 403 12.25 -5.07 -8.20
N SER A 404 12.54 -4.58 -6.99
CA SER A 404 13.67 -5.05 -6.17
C SER A 404 13.50 -6.53 -5.79
N SER A 405 12.29 -6.93 -5.37
CA SER A 405 11.95 -8.32 -5.04
C SER A 405 12.16 -9.26 -6.22
N LYS A 406 11.67 -8.87 -7.40
CA LYS A 406 11.86 -9.66 -8.63
C LYS A 406 13.31 -9.77 -9.03
N PHE A 407 14.04 -8.67 -8.94
CA PHE A 407 15.47 -8.66 -9.25
C PHE A 407 16.21 -9.62 -8.33
N ALA A 408 15.97 -9.54 -7.01
CA ALA A 408 16.55 -10.45 -6.02
C ALA A 408 16.26 -11.93 -6.33
N CYS A 409 15.03 -12.26 -6.72
CA CYS A 409 14.69 -13.61 -7.18
C CYS A 409 15.48 -14.03 -8.43
N LYS A 410 15.57 -13.17 -9.45
CA LYS A 410 16.26 -13.48 -10.72
C LYS A 410 17.75 -13.70 -10.57
N VAL A 411 18.39 -12.96 -9.66
CA VAL A 411 19.85 -13.06 -9.42
C VAL A 411 20.23 -14.11 -8.38
N MET A 412 19.30 -14.98 -7.96
CA MET A 412 19.52 -16.06 -6.98
C MET A 412 19.84 -15.58 -5.55
N ILE A 413 19.42 -14.37 -5.19
CA ILE A 413 19.61 -13.75 -3.87
C ILE A 413 18.32 -13.83 -3.02
N GLN A 414 17.39 -14.70 -3.39
CA GLN A 414 16.02 -14.74 -2.86
C GLN A 414 15.93 -14.79 -1.32
N ARG A 415 16.79 -15.54 -0.62
CA ARG A 415 16.70 -15.70 0.85
C ARG A 415 16.85 -14.37 1.58
N ILE A 416 17.93 -13.65 1.27
CA ILE A 416 18.28 -12.40 1.96
C ILE A 416 17.61 -11.20 1.26
N GLY A 417 17.54 -11.18 -0.07
CA GLY A 417 17.01 -10.03 -0.82
C GLY A 417 15.49 -10.03 -1.04
N PHE A 418 14.78 -11.10 -0.66
CA PHE A 418 13.32 -11.20 -0.84
C PHE A 418 12.63 -11.84 0.37
N ALA A 419 12.96 -13.08 0.72
CA ALA A 419 12.25 -13.83 1.76
C ALA A 419 12.33 -13.16 3.14
N LEU A 420 13.55 -12.77 3.57
CA LEU A 420 13.75 -12.08 4.84
C LEU A 420 13.08 -10.69 4.86
N PRO A 421 13.23 -9.80 3.85
CA PRO A 421 12.48 -8.55 3.78
C PRO A 421 10.96 -8.71 3.85
N MET A 422 10.38 -9.68 3.13
CA MET A 422 8.93 -9.91 3.16
C MET A 422 8.45 -10.39 4.53
N PHE A 423 9.24 -11.22 5.23
CA PHE A 423 8.93 -11.63 6.60
C PHE A 423 9.03 -10.47 7.61
N LEU A 424 10.04 -9.60 7.46
CA LEU A 424 10.27 -8.48 8.37
C LEU A 424 9.39 -7.25 8.07
N ALA A 425 8.77 -7.14 6.89
CA ALA A 425 8.01 -5.96 6.48
C ALA A 425 6.93 -5.54 7.48
N VAL A 426 6.10 -6.47 7.96
CA VAL A 426 5.05 -6.15 8.97
C VAL A 426 5.65 -5.82 10.34
N PRO A 427 6.54 -6.65 10.93
CA PRO A 427 7.22 -6.28 12.18
C PRO A 427 7.90 -4.91 12.13
N THR A 428 8.64 -4.60 11.06
CA THR A 428 9.28 -3.29 10.87
C THR A 428 8.23 -2.19 10.77
N THR A 429 7.13 -2.39 10.05
CA THR A 429 6.04 -1.40 9.96
C THR A 429 5.38 -1.15 11.33
N VAL A 430 5.10 -2.21 12.09
CA VAL A 430 4.52 -2.11 13.45
C VAL A 430 5.46 -1.36 14.38
N LEU A 431 6.76 -1.67 14.37
CA LEU A 431 7.76 -0.98 15.19
C LEU A 431 7.91 0.49 14.80
N LEU A 432 7.95 0.80 13.50
CA LEU A 432 8.04 2.17 12.99
C LEU A 432 6.80 2.99 13.38
N LEU A 433 5.59 2.48 13.10
CA LEU A 433 4.35 3.18 13.43
C LEU A 433 4.16 3.35 14.94
N SER A 434 4.49 2.32 15.74
CA SER A 434 4.43 2.39 17.19
C SER A 434 5.42 3.42 17.76
N SER A 435 6.68 3.41 17.29
CA SER A 435 7.69 4.38 17.72
C SER A 435 7.31 5.81 17.35
N VAL A 436 6.83 6.04 16.13
CA VAL A 436 6.34 7.36 15.70
C VAL A 436 5.15 7.80 16.53
N CYS A 437 4.22 6.90 16.87
CA CYS A 437 3.09 7.21 17.74
C CYS A 437 3.53 7.62 19.15
N THR A 438 4.46 6.88 19.77
CA THR A 438 4.98 7.22 21.11
C THR A 438 5.65 8.59 21.12
N GLN A 439 6.49 8.87 20.12
CA GLN A 439 7.18 10.17 20.03
C GLN A 439 6.21 11.32 19.75
N ARG A 440 5.18 11.10 18.91
CA ARG A 440 4.15 12.10 18.64
C ARG A 440 3.25 12.37 19.84
N GLN A 441 3.09 11.40 20.73
CA GLN A 441 2.38 11.57 21.99
C GLN A 441 3.17 12.42 23.00
N SER A 442 4.50 12.31 23.02
CA SER A 442 5.36 13.17 23.85
C SER A 442 5.57 14.56 23.27
N ASP A 443 5.72 14.65 21.94
CA ASP A 443 5.90 15.90 21.20
C ASP A 443 4.98 15.92 19.98
N SER A 444 3.96 16.79 20.01
CA SER A 444 2.98 16.90 18.93
C SER A 444 3.58 17.40 17.61
N CYS A 445 4.79 17.96 17.64
CA CYS A 445 5.54 18.47 16.49
C CYS A 445 6.53 17.45 15.89
N TYR A 446 6.59 16.25 16.44
CA TYR A 446 7.46 15.19 15.92
C TYR A 446 7.06 14.78 14.50
N MET A 447 8.03 14.77 13.57
CA MET A 447 7.89 14.35 12.16
C MET A 447 6.94 15.20 11.29
N THR A 448 6.53 16.38 11.76
CA THR A 448 5.65 17.32 11.03
C THR A 448 6.30 17.91 9.77
N SER A 449 7.61 17.76 9.59
CA SER A 449 8.36 18.17 8.39
C SER A 449 8.42 17.08 7.30
N LEU A 450 8.29 15.80 7.67
CA LEU A 450 8.38 14.68 6.72
C LEU A 450 6.99 14.15 6.32
N LEU A 451 6.03 14.18 7.25
CA LEU A 451 4.65 13.79 7.01
C LEU A 451 3.81 15.04 6.79
N SER A 452 2.80 14.99 5.90
CA SER A 452 1.94 16.16 5.71
C SER A 452 1.32 16.55 7.06
N LYS A 453 1.27 17.86 7.33
CA LYS A 453 0.76 18.40 8.60
C LYS A 453 -0.69 17.96 8.88
N GLU A 454 -1.37 17.50 7.84
CA GLU A 454 -2.78 17.10 7.80
C GLU A 454 -2.99 15.58 7.70
N LEU A 455 -1.92 14.79 7.73
CA LEU A 455 -2.03 13.35 7.90
C LEU A 455 -2.34 13.07 9.37
N PHE A 456 -3.63 13.07 9.67
CA PHE A 456 -4.16 12.75 10.99
C PHE A 456 -4.34 11.23 11.10
N TRP A 457 -3.65 10.57 12.02
CA TRP A 457 -3.83 9.14 12.27
C TRP A 457 -4.05 8.87 13.75
N ARG A 458 -4.77 7.79 14.06
CA ARG A 458 -5.06 7.40 15.44
C ARG A 458 -3.82 6.77 16.06
N CYS A 459 -3.33 7.34 17.16
CA CYS A 459 -2.50 6.64 18.12
C CYS A 459 -3.39 6.34 19.32
N HIS A 460 -3.61 5.06 19.65
CA HIS A 460 -4.45 4.72 20.79
C HIS A 460 -3.75 5.23 22.07
N GLY A 461 -4.47 6.01 22.90
CA GLY A 461 -3.91 6.82 24.00
C GLY A 461 -3.37 6.06 25.22
N ARG A 462 -2.80 4.88 25.03
CA ARG A 462 -2.06 4.14 26.05
C ARG A 462 -0.59 4.33 25.77
N SER A 463 0.16 4.88 26.73
CA SER A 463 1.62 5.00 26.61
C SER A 463 2.21 3.62 26.28
N TYR A 464 2.74 3.45 25.07
CA TYR A 464 3.36 2.21 24.65
C TYR A 464 4.75 2.09 25.28
N SER A 465 4.82 1.70 26.55
CA SER A 465 6.05 1.06 27.03
C SER A 465 6.25 -0.22 26.21
N PHE A 466 7.48 -0.49 25.79
CA PHE A 466 7.80 -1.72 25.05
C PHE A 466 7.38 -2.98 25.83
N SER A 467 7.45 -2.94 27.17
CA SER A 467 6.95 -4.00 28.05
C SER A 467 5.45 -4.25 27.89
N ASP A 468 4.66 -3.18 27.86
CA ASP A 468 3.21 -3.25 27.82
C ASP A 468 2.74 -3.73 26.45
N PHE A 469 3.47 -3.35 25.40
CA PHE A 469 3.28 -3.89 24.07
C PHE A 469 3.49 -5.41 24.03
N LEU A 470 4.59 -5.93 24.59
CA LEU A 470 4.87 -7.37 24.59
C LEU A 470 3.94 -8.20 25.48
N LEU A 471 3.44 -7.61 26.58
CA LEU A 471 2.53 -8.29 27.49
C LEU A 471 1.07 -8.25 27.02
N SER A 472 0.74 -7.43 26.02
CA SER A 472 -0.62 -7.34 25.47
C SER A 472 -1.06 -8.65 24.81
N PRO A 473 -2.26 -9.18 25.13
CA PRO A 473 -2.81 -10.38 24.47
C PRO A 473 -2.89 -10.25 22.94
N GLN A 474 -3.13 -9.03 22.43
CA GLN A 474 -3.18 -8.75 20.99
C GLN A 474 -1.81 -9.03 20.34
N THR A 475 -0.71 -8.65 20.98
CA THR A 475 0.64 -8.88 20.45
C THR A 475 0.95 -10.38 20.33
N TRP A 476 0.50 -11.19 21.28
CA TRP A 476 0.66 -12.65 21.22
C TRP A 476 -0.17 -13.29 20.10
N ILE A 477 -1.42 -12.87 19.92
CA ILE A 477 -2.25 -13.33 18.79
C ILE A 477 -1.57 -12.96 17.47
N TRP A 478 -1.03 -11.75 17.36
CA TRP A 478 -0.29 -11.30 16.19
C TRP A 478 1.00 -12.12 15.94
N PHE A 479 1.76 -12.47 16.99
CA PHE A 479 2.91 -13.36 16.85
C PHE A 479 2.52 -14.75 16.35
N CYS A 480 1.39 -15.31 16.81
CA CYS A 480 0.87 -16.57 16.26
C CYS A 480 0.56 -16.45 14.76
N TRP A 481 0.00 -15.32 14.30
CA TRP A 481 -0.20 -15.07 12.87
C TRP A 481 1.11 -14.95 12.10
N LEU A 482 2.10 -14.26 12.67
CA LEU A 482 3.42 -14.11 12.05
C LEU A 482 4.12 -15.46 11.86
N ILE A 483 4.10 -16.33 12.88
CA ILE A 483 4.65 -17.69 12.82
C ILE A 483 3.89 -18.52 11.77
N SER A 484 2.56 -18.42 11.76
CA SER A 484 1.73 -19.09 10.76
C SER A 484 2.05 -18.63 9.33
N GLN A 485 2.21 -17.33 9.10
CA GLN A 485 2.62 -16.81 7.79
C GLN A 485 4.01 -17.29 7.39
N PHE A 486 4.98 -17.29 8.30
CA PHE A 486 6.32 -17.83 8.05
C PHE A 486 6.27 -19.30 7.60
N TRP A 487 5.45 -20.12 8.26
CA TRP A 487 5.27 -21.52 7.88
C TRP A 487 4.69 -21.68 6.48
N ILE A 488 3.62 -20.96 6.15
CA ILE A 488 2.99 -20.99 4.82
C ILE A 488 3.95 -20.48 3.72
N THR A 489 4.82 -19.55 4.07
CA THR A 489 5.83 -18.96 3.18
C THR A 489 7.18 -19.66 3.25
N ILE A 490 7.30 -20.83 3.89
CA ILE A 490 8.58 -21.55 4.05
C ILE A 490 9.26 -21.85 2.70
N HIS A 491 8.46 -22.03 1.64
CA HIS A 491 8.95 -22.24 0.28
C HIS A 491 9.79 -21.08 -0.26
N LEU A 492 9.66 -19.86 0.28
CA LEU A 492 10.50 -18.71 -0.10
C LEU A 492 11.97 -18.92 0.31
N TRP A 493 12.22 -19.74 1.33
CA TRP A 493 13.55 -19.98 1.90
C TRP A 493 14.29 -21.14 1.22
N MET A 494 13.61 -21.93 0.38
CA MET A 494 14.20 -23.07 -0.33
C MET A 494 14.06 -22.91 -1.85
N PRO A 495 14.71 -21.89 -2.47
CA PRO A 495 14.57 -21.65 -3.90
C PRO A 495 15.21 -22.75 -4.74
N GLN A 496 14.47 -23.25 -5.72
CA GLN A 496 14.93 -24.18 -6.76
C GLN A 496 14.49 -23.65 -8.13
N HIS A 497 15.23 -22.69 -8.68
CA HIS A 497 14.96 -22.14 -10.00
C HIS A 497 16.25 -21.77 -10.75
N GLU A 498 16.14 -21.68 -12.07
CA GLU A 498 17.25 -21.29 -12.94
C GLU A 498 17.54 -19.79 -12.81
N ARG A 499 18.83 -19.44 -12.89
CA ARG A 499 19.27 -18.05 -12.88
C ARG A 499 18.62 -17.27 -14.04
N LEU A 500 18.16 -16.05 -13.76
CA LEU A 500 17.50 -15.15 -14.72
C LEU A 500 16.20 -15.69 -15.32
N ALA A 501 15.51 -16.61 -14.64
CA ALA A 501 14.21 -17.11 -15.08
C ALA A 501 13.21 -15.97 -15.41
N LYS A 502 12.39 -16.19 -16.46
CA LYS A 502 11.27 -15.29 -16.82
C LYS A 502 10.38 -15.10 -15.58
N THR A 503 9.90 -13.86 -15.37
CA THR A 503 9.09 -13.51 -14.19
C THR A 503 7.85 -14.39 -14.03
N GLU A 504 7.24 -14.80 -15.14
CA GLU A 504 6.05 -15.66 -15.14
C GLU A 504 6.34 -17.08 -14.65
N LYS A 505 7.60 -17.54 -14.72
CA LYS A 505 8.06 -18.79 -14.12
C LYS A 505 8.30 -18.65 -12.61
N LEU A 506 8.48 -17.42 -12.11
CA LEU A 506 8.75 -17.12 -10.70
C LEU A 506 7.46 -16.79 -9.91
N PHE A 507 6.55 -16.01 -10.48
CA PHE A 507 5.34 -15.54 -9.81
C PHE A 507 4.07 -16.01 -10.53
N ILE A 508 3.02 -16.30 -9.77
CA ILE A 508 1.72 -16.76 -10.30
C ILE A 508 0.88 -15.59 -10.78
N LEU A 509 0.79 -14.54 -9.96
CA LEU A 509 0.05 -13.33 -10.26
C LEU A 509 0.99 -12.34 -10.95
N SER A 510 0.52 -11.73 -12.03
CA SER A 510 1.28 -10.70 -12.75
C SER A 510 1.17 -9.34 -12.03
N SER A 511 0.05 -9.10 -11.33
CA SER A 511 -0.18 -7.91 -10.51
C SER A 511 0.03 -8.20 -9.02
N TYR A 512 0.17 -7.13 -8.26
CA TYR A 512 0.26 -7.12 -6.80
C TYR A 512 -0.88 -6.25 -6.26
N ASN A 513 -1.21 -6.43 -4.98
CA ASN A 513 -2.14 -5.55 -4.29
C ASN A 513 -1.39 -4.34 -3.74
N GLY A 514 -1.87 -3.12 -4.03
CA GLY A 514 -1.27 -1.87 -3.57
C GLY A 514 -1.34 -1.69 -2.05
N ALA A 515 -2.37 -2.25 -1.40
CA ALA A 515 -2.57 -2.14 0.04
C ALA A 515 -1.58 -2.98 0.88
N PHE A 516 -1.16 -4.13 0.35
CA PHE A 516 -0.33 -5.10 1.05
C PHE A 516 0.57 -5.85 0.06
N VAL A 517 1.57 -5.12 -0.45
CA VAL A 517 2.51 -5.60 -1.48
C VAL A 517 3.35 -6.78 -0.99
N ASP A 518 3.72 -6.80 0.29
CA ASP A 518 4.52 -7.83 0.92
C ASP A 518 3.78 -9.18 0.97
N GLN A 519 2.55 -9.22 1.51
CA GLN A 519 1.73 -10.43 1.48
C GLN A 519 1.44 -10.85 0.04
N ALA A 520 1.09 -9.88 -0.82
CA ALA A 520 0.79 -10.17 -2.22
C ALA A 520 1.97 -10.85 -2.94
N LEU A 521 3.20 -10.37 -2.75
CA LEU A 521 4.39 -10.95 -3.36
C LEU A 521 4.76 -12.30 -2.74
N ALA A 522 4.72 -12.40 -1.41
CA ALA A 522 5.09 -13.62 -0.69
C ALA A 522 4.18 -14.80 -1.07
N PHE A 523 2.86 -14.61 -1.07
CA PHE A 523 1.92 -15.67 -1.43
C PHE A 523 1.81 -15.91 -2.94
N SER A 524 2.28 -14.99 -3.78
CA SER A 524 2.30 -15.16 -5.24
C SER A 524 3.57 -15.82 -5.77
N ARG A 525 4.65 -15.89 -4.99
CA ARG A 525 5.88 -16.60 -5.39
C ARG A 525 5.56 -18.08 -5.58
N ARG A 526 5.83 -18.62 -6.77
CA ARG A 526 5.57 -20.03 -7.07
C ARG A 526 6.31 -20.94 -6.12
N ARG A 527 5.63 -21.97 -5.63
CA ARG A 527 6.26 -23.12 -4.97
C ARG A 527 7.01 -23.95 -6.01
N ASP A 528 8.31 -24.13 -5.81
CA ASP A 528 9.19 -24.84 -6.75
C ASP A 528 8.92 -26.37 -6.78
N ASP A 529 8.11 -26.89 -5.84
CA ASP A 529 7.64 -28.30 -5.77
C ASP A 529 6.75 -28.73 -6.95
N LYS A 530 6.24 -27.76 -7.72
CA LYS A 530 5.39 -28.00 -8.90
C LYS A 530 6.29 -28.36 -10.06
N VAL A 531 6.25 -29.64 -10.44
CA VAL A 531 6.80 -30.28 -11.65
C VAL A 531 7.48 -29.28 -12.59
N LYS A 532 8.80 -29.45 -12.81
CA LYS A 532 9.60 -28.74 -13.82
C LYS A 532 8.75 -28.52 -15.07
N ILE A 533 8.24 -27.30 -15.24
CA ILE A 533 7.62 -26.87 -16.48
C ILE A 533 8.70 -27.09 -17.53
N ARG A 534 8.50 -28.03 -18.47
CA ARG A 534 9.47 -28.29 -19.55
C ARG A 534 9.72 -26.94 -20.22
N ALA A 535 10.99 -26.57 -20.34
CA ALA A 535 11.38 -25.35 -21.05
C ALA A 535 10.77 -25.32 -22.46
N GLU A 536 10.59 -26.52 -23.03
CA GLU A 536 9.94 -26.84 -24.31
C GLU A 536 8.51 -26.29 -24.45
N ASP A 537 7.73 -26.17 -23.36
CA ASP A 537 6.37 -25.60 -23.39
C ASP A 537 6.38 -24.05 -23.43
N LEU A 538 7.54 -23.43 -23.12
CA LEU A 538 7.81 -21.99 -23.18
C LEU A 538 8.74 -21.60 -24.36
N GLU A 539 9.25 -22.58 -25.10
CA GLU A 539 10.19 -22.43 -26.23
C GLU A 539 9.51 -22.23 -27.59
N LEU A 540 8.18 -22.21 -27.65
CA LEU A 540 7.46 -21.74 -28.85
C LEU A 540 7.52 -20.22 -29.08
N ASP A 541 8.19 -19.48 -28.18
CA ASP A 541 8.64 -18.10 -28.43
C ASP A 541 10.14 -18.12 -28.83
N GLY A 542 10.47 -18.90 -29.87
CA GLY A 542 11.76 -18.75 -30.56
C GLY A 542 11.85 -17.34 -31.14
N GLU A 543 12.89 -16.62 -30.74
CA GLU A 543 13.26 -15.32 -31.30
C GLU A 543 13.57 -15.49 -32.80
N ASP A 544 12.66 -15.08 -33.67
CA ASP A 544 13.03 -14.55 -34.98
C ASP A 544 13.76 -13.23 -34.75
N THR A 545 15.04 -13.33 -34.38
CA THR A 545 15.98 -12.21 -34.49
C THR A 545 16.31 -12.04 -35.97
N SER A 546 15.35 -11.56 -36.75
CA SER A 546 15.57 -11.08 -38.11
C SER A 546 15.98 -9.61 -38.06
N THR A 547 17.26 -9.35 -37.79
CA THR A 547 17.88 -8.08 -38.19
C THR A 547 19.35 -8.33 -38.50
N TYR A 548 19.71 -8.09 -39.77
CA TYR A 548 20.96 -8.39 -40.48
C TYR A 548 21.11 -9.80 -41.05
N GLU A 549 20.31 -10.11 -42.08
CA GLU A 549 20.83 -10.91 -43.20
C GLU A 549 21.47 -9.96 -44.22
N THR A 550 22.80 -9.97 -44.27
CA THR A 550 23.54 -9.43 -45.41
C THR A 550 23.53 -10.49 -46.50
N ILE A 551 23.04 -10.11 -47.68
CA ILE A 551 22.98 -10.94 -48.88
C ILE A 551 24.39 -11.34 -49.33
N SER A 552 24.62 -12.65 -49.47
CA SER A 552 25.43 -13.23 -50.55
C SER A 552 25.16 -14.74 -50.62
N GLY A 553 24.54 -15.18 -51.71
CA GLY A 553 24.25 -16.58 -51.96
C GLY A 553 25.48 -17.41 -52.29
N ILE A 554 25.34 -18.74 -52.14
CA ILE A 554 25.69 -19.78 -53.11
C ILE A 554 25.17 -21.12 -52.57
N SER A 555 24.58 -21.89 -53.48
CA SER A 555 24.03 -23.23 -53.36
C SER A 555 25.07 -24.28 -52.90
N GLN A 556 24.66 -25.29 -52.09
CA GLN A 556 24.65 -26.72 -52.49
C GLN A 556 24.53 -27.73 -51.31
N THR A 557 23.55 -28.63 -51.48
CA THR A 557 23.52 -30.11 -51.23
C THR A 557 23.70 -30.75 -49.83
N LYS A 558 22.77 -31.69 -49.56
CA LYS A 558 22.70 -32.71 -48.49
C LYS A 558 23.73 -33.83 -48.66
N THR A 559 24.31 -34.34 -47.55
CA THR A 559 24.59 -35.77 -47.22
C THR A 559 25.07 -35.94 -45.74
N PRO A 560 25.11 -37.16 -45.13
CA PRO A 560 24.48 -37.43 -43.81
C PRO A 560 25.48 -37.81 -42.66
N PRO A 561 25.13 -38.49 -41.53
CA PRO A 561 25.69 -38.19 -40.21
C PRO A 561 26.96 -39.00 -39.85
N SER A 562 27.83 -38.40 -39.03
CA SER A 562 28.97 -39.08 -38.41
C SER A 562 28.68 -39.47 -36.96
N VAL A 563 29.03 -40.72 -36.67
CA VAL A 563 29.02 -41.44 -35.39
C VAL A 563 30.14 -40.93 -34.46
N CYS A 564 29.98 -41.21 -33.15
CA CYS A 564 30.87 -41.04 -31.97
C CYS A 564 30.31 -39.99 -30.99
N SER A 565 29.92 -40.26 -29.74
CA SER A 565 30.12 -41.44 -28.88
C SER A 565 29.06 -41.48 -27.77
N ALA A 566 28.70 -42.68 -27.36
CA ALA A 566 27.84 -42.99 -26.22
C ALA A 566 28.59 -42.90 -24.87
N SER A 567 27.80 -42.96 -23.78
CA SER A 567 28.16 -42.91 -22.35
C SER A 567 28.33 -41.48 -21.80
N SER A 568 27.84 -41.11 -20.62
CA SER A 568 27.38 -41.88 -19.49
C SER A 568 26.45 -41.02 -18.63
N SER A 569 25.30 -41.58 -18.29
CA SER A 569 24.48 -41.15 -17.16
C SER A 569 25.26 -41.30 -15.84
N LYS A 570 25.43 -40.24 -15.06
CA LYS A 570 25.51 -40.34 -13.60
C LYS A 570 25.25 -38.98 -12.94
N VAL A 571 24.19 -39.01 -12.12
CA VAL A 571 23.79 -38.01 -11.14
C VAL A 571 24.83 -38.04 -10.01
N GLU A 572 25.35 -36.89 -9.60
CA GLU A 572 26.15 -36.78 -8.37
C GLU A 572 25.52 -35.74 -7.44
N ALA A 573 25.03 -36.27 -6.31
CA ALA A 573 24.58 -35.52 -5.16
C ALA A 573 25.78 -35.31 -4.23
N GLY A 574 26.12 -34.05 -3.93
CA GLY A 574 27.15 -33.70 -2.95
C GLY A 574 26.54 -32.97 -1.75
N LEU A 575 26.26 -33.72 -0.68
CA LEU A 575 26.11 -33.20 0.68
C LEU A 575 27.48 -32.72 1.18
N ILE A 576 27.57 -31.53 1.78
CA ILE A 576 28.69 -31.18 2.68
C ILE A 576 28.11 -31.02 4.09
N LYS A 577 28.49 -31.97 4.94
CA LYS A 577 28.22 -32.05 6.38
C LYS A 577 29.46 -31.44 7.06
N LEU A 578 29.28 -30.35 7.81
CA LEU A 578 30.33 -29.77 8.66
C LEU A 578 30.52 -30.68 9.87
N GLY A 579 31.72 -31.27 10.00
CA GLY A 579 32.21 -31.93 11.20
C GLY A 579 33.29 -31.06 11.82
N ILE A 580 33.06 -30.65 13.07
CA ILE A 580 34.08 -30.17 14.00
C ILE A 580 34.52 -31.42 14.75
N ASP A 581 35.81 -31.76 14.71
CA ASP A 581 36.41 -32.67 15.68
C ASP A 581 37.73 -32.07 16.17
N GLU A 582 37.81 -31.97 17.49
CA GLU A 582 38.96 -31.59 18.30
C GLU A 582 40.05 -32.66 18.19
N THR A 583 41.30 -32.21 18.05
CA THR A 583 42.51 -33.04 18.18
C THR A 583 43.06 -32.91 19.60
N LEU A 584 43.09 -34.02 20.33
CA LEU A 584 43.73 -34.18 21.63
C LEU A 584 44.89 -35.19 21.48
N ASN A 585 46.14 -34.72 21.59
CA ASN A 585 47.32 -35.46 22.09
C ASN A 585 48.62 -34.66 21.87
N GLN A 586 49.00 -33.83 22.85
CA GLN A 586 50.27 -33.93 23.62
C GLN A 586 50.31 -32.86 24.69
#